data_AF-A0A7K1P132-F1
#
_entry.id   AF-A0A7K1P132-F1
#
_cell.length_a   1.000
_cell.length_b   1.000
_cell.length_c   1.000
_cell.angle_alpha   90.00
_cell.angle_beta   90.00
_cell.angle_gamma   90.00
#
_symmetry.space_group_name_H-M   'P 1'
#
loop_
_entity.id
_entity.type
_entity.pdbx_description
1 polymer ?
#
loop_
_entity_poly.entity_id
_entity_poly.type
_entity_poly.pdbx_seq_one_letter_code
_entity_poly.pdbx_strand_id
1 'polypeptide(L)' 'TIPIPPLEIQQEIVKILDQFSILTTDLLAGIPAEIKARKKQYEYYREKLLAFKPLQNKA' A
#
# COMPACT_ATOMS: atom_id res chain seq x y z
N THR A 1 -16.52 33.53 11.12
CA THR A 1 -15.12 33.22 11.48
C THR A 1 -15.08 31.80 12.01
N ILE A 2 -14.03 31.03 11.73
CA ILE A 2 -13.91 29.66 12.25
C ILE A 2 -13.33 29.74 13.67
N PRO A 3 -13.96 29.11 14.67
CA PRO A 3 -13.41 29.07 16.03
C PRO A 3 -12.14 28.22 16.03
N ILE A 4 -11.07 28.76 16.63
CA ILE A 4 -9.79 28.07 16.76
C ILE A 4 -9.78 27.38 18.13
N PRO A 5 -9.59 26.06 18.20
CA PRO A 5 -9.54 25.34 19.47
C PRO A 5 -8.23 25.64 20.23
N PRO A 6 -8.12 25.32 21.53
CA PRO A 6 -6.88 25.45 22.30
C PRO A 6 -5.69 24.71 21.66
N LEU A 7 -4.47 25.17 21.96
CA LEU A 7 -3.26 24.69 21.29
C LEU A 7 -3.02 23.18 21.50
N GLU A 8 -3.33 22.67 22.69
CA GLU A 8 -3.20 21.25 23.03
C GLU A 8 -4.07 20.38 22.11
N ILE A 9 -5.31 20.82 21.88
CA ILE A 9 -6.25 20.12 20.99
C ILE A 9 -5.77 20.20 19.53
N GLN A 10 -5.23 21.34 19.11
CA GLN A 10 -4.66 21.47 17.75
C GLN A 10 -3.50 20.48 17.53
N GLN A 11 -2.63 20.29 18.52
CA GLN A 11 -1.51 19.35 18.42
C GLN A 11 -1.99 17.89 18.31
N GLU A 12 -3.02 17.52 19.06
CA GLU A 12 -3.63 16.19 18.94
C GLU A 12 -4.25 15.97 17.56
N ILE A 13 -4.98 16.98 17.05
CA ILE A 13 -5.56 16.94 15.70
C ILE A 13 -4.46 16.73 14.66
N VAL A 14 -3.39 17.54 14.70
CA VAL A 14 -2.28 17.45 13.74
C VAL A 14 -1.62 16.08 13.81
N LYS A 15 -1.34 15.57 15.02
CA LYS A 15 -0.73 14.24 15.19
C LYS A 15 -1.57 13.13 14.53
N ILE A 16 -2.89 13.17 14.68
CA ILE A 16 -3.79 12.18 14.09
C ILE A 16 -3.80 12.32 12.55
N LEU A 17 -3.91 13.56 12.05
CA LEU A 17 -3.93 13.83 10.61
C LEU A 17 -2.60 13.44 9.94
N ASP A 18 -1.47 13.68 10.59
CA ASP A 18 -0.15 13.28 10.08
C ASP A 18 -0.04 11.76 9.97
N GLN A 19 -0.55 11.00 10.94
CA GLN A 19 -0.59 9.54 10.87
C GLN A 19 -1.43 9.05 9.69
N PHE A 20 -2.62 9.62 9.48
CA PHE A 20 -3.47 9.27 8.33
C PHE A 20 -2.81 9.66 7.00
N SER A 21 -2.18 10.82 6.95
CA SER A 21 -1.47 11.32 5.76
C SER A 21 -0.34 10.37 5.37
N ILE A 22 0.51 9.98 6.32
CA ILE A 22 1.61 9.02 6.09
C ILE A 22 1.04 7.69 5.59
N LEU A 23 0.00 7.17 6.25
CA LEU A 23 -0.57 5.87 5.89
C LEU A 23 -1.17 5.83 4.47
N THR A 24 -1.70 6.97 3.99
CA THR A 24 -2.44 7.04 2.72
C THR A 24 -1.63 7.59 1.55
N THR A 25 -0.65 8.45 1.80
CA THR A 25 0.05 9.20 0.73
C THR A 25 1.52 8.85 0.58
N ASP A 26 2.15 8.25 1.58
CA ASP A 26 3.55 7.84 1.47
C ASP A 26 3.67 6.77 0.37
N LEU A 27 4.65 6.95 -0.52
CA LEU A 27 4.92 6.02 -1.63
C LEU A 27 5.93 4.94 -1.25
N LEU A 28 6.70 5.17 -0.19
CA LEU A 28 7.72 4.27 0.34
C LEU A 28 7.18 3.48 1.54
N ALA A 29 6.20 4.03 2.26
CA ALA A 29 5.44 3.37 3.33
C ALA A 29 3.93 3.38 3.02
N GLY A 30 3.10 2.87 3.94
CA GLY A 30 1.64 2.97 3.82
C GLY A 30 1.00 2.14 2.70
N ILE A 31 -0.24 2.51 2.35
CA ILE A 31 -1.10 1.78 1.42
C ILE A 31 -0.52 1.72 -0.02
N PRO A 32 0.00 2.81 -0.61
CA PRO A 32 0.57 2.75 -1.96
C PRO A 32 1.74 1.77 -2.08
N ALA A 33 2.62 1.72 -1.08
CA ALA A 33 3.73 0.78 -1.03
C ALA A 33 3.24 -0.68 -0.97
N GLU A 34 2.25 -0.97 -0.12
CA GLU A 34 1.65 -2.31 -0.01
C GLU A 34 0.97 -2.73 -1.32
N ILE A 35 0.21 -1.83 -1.98
CA ILE A 35 -0.41 -2.12 -3.28
C ILE A 35 0.66 -2.50 -4.31
N LYS A 36 1.77 -1.76 -4.38
CA LYS A 36 2.87 -2.05 -5.30
C LYS A 36 3.49 -3.42 -5.00
N ALA A 37 3.72 -3.74 -3.72
CA ALA A 37 4.25 -5.03 -3.30
C ALA A 37 3.31 -6.19 -3.67
N ARG A 38 2.00 -6.04 -3.45
CA ARG A 38 0.99 -7.05 -3.78
C ARG A 38 0.80 -7.25 -5.28
N LYS A 39 0.90 -6.19 -6.08
CA LYS A 39 0.92 -6.31 -7.56
C LYS A 39 2.10 -7.15 -8.04
N LYS A 40 3.31 -6.86 -7.53
CA LYS A 40 4.51 -7.65 -7.85
C LYS A 40 4.38 -9.10 -7.42
N GLN A 41 3.83 -9.34 -6.22
CA GLN A 41 3.55 -10.68 -5.73
C GLN A 41 2.58 -11.43 -6.66
N TYR A 42 1.48 -10.79 -7.05
CA TYR A 42 0.50 -11.35 -7.97
C TYR A 42 1.13 -11.70 -9.32
N GLU A 43 1.90 -10.79 -9.93
CA GLU A 43 2.59 -11.00 -11.21
C GLU A 43 3.52 -12.22 -11.14
N TYR A 44 4.35 -12.31 -10.09
CA TYR A 44 5.25 -13.44 -9.88
C TYR A 44 4.51 -14.78 -9.83
N TYR A 45 3.43 -14.87 -9.05
CA TYR A 45 2.67 -16.11 -8.94
C TYR A 45 1.88 -16.42 -10.22
N ARG A 46 1.33 -15.40 -10.90
CA ARG A 46 0.67 -15.57 -12.19
C ARG A 46 1.62 -16.19 -13.21
N GLU A 47 2.83 -15.64 -13.35
CA GLU A 47 3.84 -16.18 -14.27
C GLU A 47 4.25 -17.59 -13.87
N LYS A 48 4.49 -17.85 -12.59
CA LYS A 48 4.85 -19.17 -12.10
C LYS A 48 3.77 -20.24 -12.36
N LEU A 49 2.50 -19.88 -12.19
CA LEU A 49 1.37 -20.80 -12.43
C LEU A 49 1.13 -21.04 -13.92
N LEU A 50 1.36 -20.02 -14.76
CA LEU A 50 1.19 -20.10 -16.21
C LEU A 50 2.43 -20.63 -16.94
N ALA A 51 3.56 -20.78 -16.25
CA ALA A 51 4.75 -21.48 -16.74
C ALA A 51 4.54 -23.00 -16.72
N PHE A 52 3.66 -23.50 -17.58
CA PHE A 52 3.50 -24.92 -17.78
C PHE A 52 4.71 -25.47 -18.54
N LYS A 53 5.26 -26.58 -18.07
CA LYS A 53 6.21 -27.37 -18.87
C LYS A 53 5.45 -27.96 -20.06
N PRO A 54 6.00 -27.90 -21.29
CA PRO A 54 5.37 -28.55 -22.43
C PRO A 54 5.19 -30.04 -22.12
N LEU A 55 4.01 -30.56 -22.44
CA LEU A 55 3.74 -31.99 -22.36
C LEU A 55 4.71 -32.69 -23.31
N GLN A 56 5.68 -33.42 -22.76
CA GLN A 56 6.51 -34.31 -23.56
C GLN A 56 5.62 -35.47 -24.02
N ASN A 57 5.04 -35.33 -25.21
CA ASN A 57 4.46 -36.46 -25.91
C ASN A 57 5.60 -37.43 -26.23
N LYS A 58 5.77 -38.43 -25.36
CA LYS A 58 6.57 -39.61 -25.68
C LYS A 58 5.72 -40.44 -26.64
N ALA A 59 5.99 -40.26 -27.94
CA ALA A 59 5.63 -41.23 -28.97
C ALA A 59 6.43 -42.52 -28.77
#